data_AF-A0A424K566-F1
#
_entry.id   AF-A0A424K566-F1
#
_cell.length_a   1.000
_cell.length_b   1.000
_cell.length_c   1.000
_cell.angle_alpha   90.00
_cell.angle_beta   90.00
_cell.angle_gamma   90.00
#
_symmetry.space_group_name_H-M   'P 1'
#
loop_
_entity.id
_entity.type
_entity.pdbx_description
1 polymer ?
#
loop_
_entity_poly.entity_id
_entity_poly.type
_entity_poly.pdbx_seq_one_letter_code
_entity_poly.pdbx_strand_id
1 'polypeptide(L)'
;MSNNESRYLINRKDNQYEVVIGLEVHAQVTSESKLFSSSSTKFGAEPNTQVSLVDAAFPGMLPVINEFCVKQAIKTGIGLNAKINKRSIFDRKNYFYADLPQGYQISQFKDPIVGEG
;
A
#
# COMPACT_ATOMS: atom_id res chain seq x y z
N MET A 1 15.02 -18.17 25.03
CA MET A 1 15.66 -18.58 23.76
C MET A 1 17.01 -17.90 23.71
N SER A 2 18.08 -18.61 23.36
CA SER A 2 19.45 -18.09 23.50
C SER A 2 19.67 -16.83 22.65
N ASN A 3 20.04 -15.73 23.30
CA ASN A 3 20.56 -14.53 22.66
C ASN A 3 21.89 -14.89 22.01
N ASN A 4 21.85 -15.21 20.71
CA ASN A 4 23.05 -15.36 19.91
C ASN A 4 23.24 -14.06 19.12
N GLU A 5 23.77 -13.03 19.80
CA GLU A 5 23.99 -11.68 19.28
C GLU A 5 24.90 -11.65 18.02
N SER A 6 25.52 -12.78 17.67
CA SER A 6 26.42 -12.91 16.52
C SER A 6 25.75 -13.25 15.18
N ARG A 7 24.44 -13.54 15.13
CA ARG A 7 23.80 -14.08 13.90
C ARG A 7 23.76 -13.12 12.71
N TYR A 8 23.86 -11.81 12.95
CA TYR A 8 23.82 -10.79 11.90
C TYR A 8 25.12 -10.01 11.76
N LEU A 9 26.18 -10.42 12.48
CA LEU A 9 27.49 -9.78 12.44
C LEU A 9 28.39 -10.48 11.43
N ILE A 10 28.90 -9.72 10.46
CA ILE A 10 29.84 -10.18 9.44
C ILE A 10 31.21 -9.55 9.72
N ASN A 11 32.21 -10.38 9.99
CA ASN A 11 33.58 -9.93 10.15
C ASN A 11 34.25 -9.79 8.78
N ARG A 12 34.87 -8.64 8.49
CA ARG A 12 35.71 -8.42 7.31
C ARG A 12 36.98 -7.68 7.71
N LYS A 13 38.13 -8.33 7.52
CA LYS A 13 39.46 -7.85 7.98
C LYS A 13 39.39 -7.52 9.48
N ASP A 14 39.65 -6.27 9.85
CA ASP A 14 39.69 -5.77 11.22
C ASP A 14 38.37 -5.13 11.68
N ASN A 15 37.32 -5.20 10.85
CA ASN A 15 36.02 -4.57 11.11
C ASN A 15 34.90 -5.60 11.25
N GLN A 16 33.92 -5.26 12.08
CA GLN A 16 32.67 -6.00 12.27
C GLN A 16 31.50 -5.18 11.73
N TYR A 17 30.66 -5.78 10.90
CA TYR A 17 29.50 -5.15 10.27
C TYR A 17 28.22 -5.85 10.72
N GLU A 18 27.12 -5.12 10.88
CA GLU A 18 25.80 -5.68 11.17
C GLU A 18 24.90 -5.62 9.92
N VAL A 19 24.15 -6.70 9.65
CA VAL A 19 23.17 -6.75 8.58
C VAL A 19 21.83 -6.21 9.05
N VAL A 20 21.41 -5.08 8.49
CA VAL A 20 20.11 -4.45 8.75
C VAL A 20 19.27 -4.47 7.46
N ILE A 21 18.09 -5.10 7.50
CA ILE A 21 17.19 -5.28 6.35
C ILE A 21 15.81 -4.72 6.70
N GLY A 22 15.28 -3.86 5.84
CA GLY A 22 13.87 -3.44 5.84
C GLY A 22 13.14 -4.05 4.65
N LEU A 23 11.86 -4.39 4.83
CA LEU A 23 11.00 -4.91 3.77
C LEU A 23 9.83 -3.96 3.53
N GLU A 24 9.56 -3.68 2.26
CA GLU A 24 8.34 -3.01 1.80
C GLU A 24 7.52 -4.03 1.01
N VAL A 25 6.30 -4.29 1.45
CA VAL A 25 5.42 -5.31 0.87
C VAL A 25 4.15 -4.65 0.36
N HIS A 26 3.89 -4.76 -0.94
CA HIS A 26 2.61 -4.39 -1.54
C HIS A 26 1.77 -5.65 -1.78
N ALA A 27 0.60 -5.72 -1.15
CA ALA A 27 -0.35 -6.80 -1.30
C ALA A 27 -1.67 -6.26 -1.87
N GLN A 28 -2.17 -6.88 -2.93
CA GLN A 28 -3.42 -6.47 -3.57
C GLN A 28 -4.62 -6.98 -2.75
N VAL A 29 -5.55 -6.08 -2.41
CA VAL A 29 -6.82 -6.45 -1.79
C VAL A 29 -7.73 -7.09 -2.83
N THR A 30 -8.12 -8.35 -2.61
CA THR A 30 -9.12 -9.05 -3.42
C THR A 30 -10.51 -8.47 -3.18
N SER A 31 -10.88 -7.48 -3.97
CA SER A 31 -12.16 -6.75 -3.94
C SER A 31 -12.84 -6.84 -5.31
N GLU A 32 -14.15 -6.63 -5.42
CA GLU A 32 -14.85 -6.70 -6.72
C GLU A 32 -14.65 -5.43 -7.57
N SER A 33 -14.56 -4.28 -6.91
CA SER A 33 -14.34 -2.96 -7.50
C SER A 33 -13.07 -2.30 -6.97
N LYS A 34 -12.50 -1.38 -7.75
CA LYS A 34 -11.27 -0.65 -7.40
C LYS A 34 -11.43 0.19 -6.14
N LEU A 35 -10.29 0.69 -5.63
CA LEU A 35 -10.23 1.46 -4.38
C LEU A 35 -10.99 2.79 -4.44
N PHE A 36 -10.99 3.45 -5.61
CA PHE A 36 -11.56 4.80 -5.77
C PHE A 36 -12.59 4.93 -6.91
N SER A 37 -12.93 3.81 -7.57
CA SER A 37 -13.88 3.77 -8.69
C SER A 37 -14.66 2.46 -8.68
N SER A 38 -15.76 2.40 -9.43
CA SER A 38 -16.63 1.23 -9.53
C SER A 38 -16.16 0.19 -10.56
N SER A 39 -15.02 0.40 -11.21
CA SER A 39 -14.49 -0.53 -12.22
C SER A 39 -14.03 -1.84 -11.58
N SER A 40 -14.14 -2.94 -12.33
CA SER A 40 -13.71 -4.26 -11.86
C SER A 40 -12.20 -4.35 -11.62
N THR A 41 -11.82 -5.27 -10.74
CA THR A 41 -10.44 -5.67 -10.44
C THR A 41 -10.06 -7.03 -11.06
N LYS A 42 -10.96 -7.65 -11.82
CA LYS A 42 -10.81 -9.02 -12.30
C LYS A 42 -9.61 -9.13 -13.24
N PHE A 43 -8.67 -10.00 -12.87
CA PHE A 43 -7.47 -10.29 -13.66
C PHE A 43 -7.80 -10.89 -15.04
N GLY A 44 -6.98 -10.59 -16.04
CA GLY A 44 -7.02 -11.21 -17.37
C GLY A 44 -8.03 -10.63 -18.35
N ALA A 45 -8.53 -9.41 -18.12
CA ALA A 45 -9.38 -8.73 -19.08
C ALA A 45 -8.60 -8.05 -20.20
N GLU A 46 -9.28 -7.77 -21.31
CA GLU A 46 -8.71 -7.04 -22.45
C GLU A 46 -8.24 -5.63 -22.04
N PRO A 47 -7.21 -5.08 -22.71
CA PRO A 47 -6.66 -3.77 -22.39
C PRO A 47 -7.73 -2.67 -22.32
N ASN A 48 -7.67 -1.86 -21.27
CA ASN A 48 -8.53 -0.69 -21.05
C ASN A 48 -10.05 -0.97 -20.98
N THR A 49 -10.49 -2.23 -20.84
CA THR A 49 -11.92 -2.57 -20.72
C THR A 49 -12.46 -2.43 -19.29
N GLN A 50 -11.59 -2.48 -18.28
CA GLN A 50 -11.95 -2.30 -16.87
C GLN A 50 -11.52 -0.92 -16.37
N VAL A 51 -11.87 0.13 -17.10
CA VAL A 51 -11.44 1.52 -16.82
C VAL A 51 -12.66 2.44 -16.83
N SER A 52 -12.80 3.25 -15.78
CA SER A 52 -13.77 4.34 -15.69
C SER A 52 -13.13 5.70 -15.98
N LEU A 53 -13.93 6.75 -16.09
CA LEU A 53 -13.43 8.13 -16.21
C LEU A 53 -12.56 8.55 -15.01
N VAL A 54 -12.85 8.04 -13.81
CA VAL A 54 -12.04 8.26 -12.60
C VAL A 54 -10.66 7.63 -12.75
N ASP A 55 -10.60 6.39 -13.25
CA ASP A 55 -9.36 5.65 -13.46
C ASP A 55 -8.50 6.30 -14.54
N ALA A 56 -9.14 6.80 -15.62
CA ALA A 56 -8.48 7.50 -16.71
C ALA A 56 -8.16 8.98 -16.38
N ALA A 57 -8.40 9.44 -15.15
CA ALA A 57 -8.13 10.79 -14.69
C ALA A 57 -8.77 11.89 -15.54
N PHE A 58 -9.98 11.66 -16.06
CA PHE A 58 -10.67 12.70 -16.83
C PHE A 58 -10.91 13.95 -15.96
N PRO A 59 -10.74 15.16 -16.53
CA PRO A 59 -10.98 16.40 -15.79
C PRO A 59 -12.37 16.43 -15.15
N GLY A 60 -12.42 16.79 -13.86
CA GLY A 60 -13.66 16.87 -13.09
C GLY A 60 -14.08 15.58 -12.37
N MET A 61 -13.36 14.46 -12.56
CA MET A 61 -13.65 13.21 -11.85
C MET A 61 -13.15 13.26 -10.40
N LEU A 62 -13.92 12.69 -9.48
CA LEU A 62 -13.61 12.65 -8.05
C LEU A 62 -13.53 11.19 -7.54
N PRO A 63 -12.54 10.86 -6.69
CA PRO A 63 -12.40 9.53 -6.12
C PRO A 63 -13.44 9.27 -5.01
N VAL A 64 -13.98 8.06 -4.94
CA VAL A 64 -14.85 7.61 -3.85
C VAL A 64 -14.29 6.33 -3.25
N ILE A 65 -13.95 6.35 -1.97
CA ILE A 65 -13.28 5.24 -1.28
C ILE A 65 -14.17 3.98 -1.19
N ASN A 66 -13.56 2.83 -1.45
CA ASN A 66 -14.19 1.52 -1.30
C ASN A 66 -14.18 1.04 0.16
N GLU A 67 -15.36 0.93 0.78
CA GLU A 67 -15.55 0.49 2.16
C GLU A 67 -14.98 -0.91 2.43
N PHE A 68 -15.15 -1.84 1.49
CA PHE A 68 -14.64 -3.20 1.63
C PHE A 68 -13.12 -3.21 1.73
N CYS A 69 -12.43 -2.41 0.90
CA CYS A 69 -10.98 -2.30 0.95
C CYS A 69 -10.48 -1.78 2.30
N VAL A 70 -11.17 -0.80 2.89
CA VAL A 70 -10.86 -0.28 4.24
C VAL A 70 -11.06 -1.37 5.30
N LYS A 71 -12.15 -2.15 5.23
CA LYS A 71 -12.38 -3.29 6.14
C LYS A 71 -11.27 -4.33 6.04
N GLN A 72 -10.79 -4.65 4.84
CA GLN A 72 -9.66 -5.58 4.67
C GLN A 72 -8.36 -5.01 5.26
N ALA A 73 -8.07 -3.72 5.08
CA ALA A 73 -6.89 -3.09 5.68
C ALA A 73 -6.92 -3.17 7.21
N ILE A 74 -8.06 -2.88 7.85
CA ILE A 74 -8.25 -3.01 9.30
C ILE A 74 -8.08 -4.47 9.75
N LYS A 75 -8.69 -5.41 9.02
CA LYS A 75 -8.57 -6.85 9.32
C LYS A 75 -7.12 -7.32 9.25
N THR A 76 -6.36 -6.88 8.24
CA THR A 76 -4.92 -7.17 8.14
C THR A 76 -4.16 -6.57 9.32
N GLY A 77 -4.43 -5.32 9.70
CA GLY A 77 -3.78 -4.69 10.85
C GLY A 77 -4.02 -5.47 12.16
N ILE A 78 -5.26 -5.90 12.42
CA ILE A 78 -5.57 -6.76 13.57
C ILE A 78 -4.81 -8.09 13.49
N GLY A 79 -4.76 -8.72 12.30
CA GLY A 79 -4.03 -9.96 12.08
C GLY A 79 -2.52 -9.85 12.28
N LEU A 80 -1.96 -8.65 12.07
CA LEU A 80 -0.55 -8.33 12.31
C LEU A 80 -0.29 -7.79 13.74
N ASN A 81 -1.28 -7.83 14.63
CA ASN A 81 -1.20 -7.27 15.98
C ASN A 81 -0.82 -5.77 16.01
N ALA A 82 -1.20 -5.04 14.97
CA ALA A 82 -0.89 -3.62 14.81
C ALA A 82 -1.97 -2.70 15.39
N LYS A 83 -1.56 -1.48 15.75
CA LYS A 83 -2.47 -0.43 16.24
C LYS A 83 -3.37 0.06 15.11
N ILE A 84 -4.68 -0.02 15.30
CA ILE A 84 -5.67 0.55 14.36
C ILE A 84 -5.96 2.01 14.75
N ASN A 85 -5.74 2.93 13.82
CA ASN A 85 -6.02 4.35 14.03
C ASN A 85 -7.51 4.65 13.79
N LYS A 86 -8.14 5.36 14.72
CA LYS A 86 -9.56 5.78 14.60
C LYS A 86 -9.79 6.89 13.58
N ARG A 87 -8.71 7.58 13.19
CA ARG A 87 -8.69 8.61 12.16
C ARG A 87 -7.51 8.31 11.25
N SER A 88 -7.74 8.37 9.95
CA SER A 88 -6.70 8.24 8.93
C SER A 88 -6.99 9.22 7.79
N ILE A 89 -5.96 9.55 7.01
CA ILE A 89 -6.04 10.52 5.90
C ILE A 89 -5.45 9.86 4.65
N PHE A 90 -6.06 10.13 3.50
CA PHE A 90 -5.46 9.85 2.21
C PHE A 90 -4.79 11.11 1.66
N ASP A 91 -3.53 10.96 1.28
CA ASP A 91 -2.64 12.00 0.77
C ASP A 91 -2.33 11.75 -0.72
N ARG A 92 -1.83 12.79 -1.39
CA ARG A 92 -1.37 12.70 -2.79
C ARG A 92 0.15 12.57 -2.83
N LYS A 93 0.66 11.44 -3.32
CA LYS A 93 2.07 11.22 -3.63
C LYS A 93 2.32 11.58 -5.10
N ASN A 94 2.82 12.79 -5.36
CA ASN A 94 2.95 13.35 -6.71
C ASN A 94 4.22 12.85 -7.41
N TYR A 95 4.06 12.30 -8.62
CA TYR A 95 5.14 11.96 -9.55
C TYR A 95 4.58 11.70 -10.95
N PHE A 96 5.40 11.92 -11.97
CA PHE A 96 4.98 11.71 -13.36
C PHE A 96 5.40 10.35 -13.87
N TYR A 97 4.43 9.57 -14.34
CA TYR A 97 4.66 8.32 -15.03
C TYR A 97 3.47 7.97 -15.92
N ALA A 98 3.71 7.26 -17.03
CA ALA A 98 2.68 7.01 -18.05
C ALA A 98 1.53 6.12 -17.58
N ASP A 99 1.77 5.26 -16.58
CA ASP A 99 0.75 4.40 -15.95
C ASP A 99 -0.05 5.10 -14.83
N LEU A 100 0.32 6.34 -14.49
CA LEU A 100 -0.28 7.11 -13.40
C LEU A 100 -0.99 8.36 -13.97
N PRO A 101 -2.22 8.21 -14.49
CA PRO A 101 -2.87 9.24 -15.28
C PRO A 101 -3.17 10.53 -14.50
N GLN A 102 -3.31 10.46 -13.17
CA GLN A 102 -3.58 11.63 -12.32
C GLN A 102 -2.32 12.49 -12.03
N GLY A 103 -1.12 11.99 -12.31
CA GLY A 103 0.15 12.64 -11.89
C GLY A 103 0.42 12.57 -10.38
N TYR A 104 -0.42 11.85 -9.65
CA TYR A 104 -0.23 11.51 -8.24
C TYR A 104 -0.92 10.20 -7.90
N GLN A 105 -0.33 9.47 -6.95
CA GLN A 105 -0.94 8.30 -6.34
C GLN A 105 -1.68 8.73 -5.06
N ILE A 106 -2.94 8.33 -4.93
CA ILE A 106 -3.65 8.47 -3.65
C ILE A 106 -3.16 7.36 -2.71
N SER A 107 -2.50 7.75 -1.63
CA SER A 107 -1.90 6.85 -0.63
C SER A 107 -2.08 7.43 0.78
N GLN A 108 -1.36 6.96 1.79
CA GLN A 108 -1.36 7.53 3.14
C GLN A 108 0.07 7.89 3.55
N PHE A 109 0.28 9.04 4.19
CA PHE A 109 1.60 9.46 4.67
C PHE A 109 1.69 9.54 6.19
N LYS A 110 1.04 10.53 6.82
CA LYS A 110 1.20 10.79 8.26
C LYS A 110 0.18 10.05 9.13
N ASP A 111 -1.02 9.83 8.60
CA ASP A 111 -2.15 9.29 9.33
C ASP A 111 -2.65 7.99 8.66
N PRO A 112 -1.90 6.87 8.76
CA PRO A 112 -2.29 5.59 8.13
C PRO A 112 -3.45 4.92 8.87
N ILE A 113 -4.17 4.00 8.20
CA ILE A 113 -5.21 3.17 8.85
C ILE A 113 -4.60 2.26 9.94
N VAL A 114 -3.45 1.66 9.64
CA VAL A 114 -2.72 0.72 10.49
C VAL A 114 -1.36 1.32 10.86
N GLY A 115 -1.06 1.40 12.16
CA GLY A 115 0.21 1.88 12.70
C GLY A 115 1.16 0.74 13.04
N GLU A 116 2.01 0.95 14.05
CA GLU A 116 2.99 -0.03 14.53
C GLU A 116 2.32 -1.31 15.05
N GLY A 117 2.97 -2.45 14.79
CA GLY A 117 2.58 -3.80 15.25
C GLY A 117 3.79 -4.66 15.57
#